data_AF-A0A520RBM8-F1
#
_entry.id   AF-A0A520RBM8-F1
#
_cell.length_a   1.000
_cell.length_b   1.000
_cell.length_c   1.000
_cell.angle_alpha   90.00
_cell.angle_beta   90.00
_cell.angle_gamma   90.00
#
_symmetry.space_group_name_H-M   'P 1'
#
loop_
_entity.id
_entity.type
_entity.pdbx_description
1 polymer ?
#
loop_
_entity_poly.entity_id
_entity_poly.type
_entity_poly.pdbx_seq_one_letter_code
_entity_poly.pdbx_strand_id
1 'polypeptide(L)'
;MRAPDTGESHGLAKKGVAPQSQRGATRMGYAALVPRSHLVVKAMGGVSMKLGIFATTGAALHFGVSRLETIARIAWLPITLLLIFEMAFAFGAYSIVNNTVLTFSDVPRGLAFERVYAGAIGIVQAGVVNGDWSIIALAAVAILLHLILVGSFLVPLIRLAGLGEVPRPGVVRLPFGPNQLRLIIALTFSLAAVVLIAIVPASMAAGFITGAIDDALGRTYANFPNENSLHTIDLLSAKDALTLRGDFWVFDFGLMSALVAGVAAVLFIILMQHFRQANRPAATRANPILRALFILATFVVVIGGPAFFQMLSVSSGEFVPRTFADNVYGGLFLLFVLYMSVRFLAYPGIAVCRNSLSMSGVLSVSRGWNLFRMGGIFILLALLLTLVQWLIDSFAFPLIATTVMTLFTASESVSLIFNDGEAAAWIFPLFSWIWTGIKIVYKFVWLFFTYGVWAGFLGQLYRLSDEGGAARPD
;
A
#
# COMPACT_ATOMS: atom_id res chain seq x y z
N MET A 1 19.34 39.91 -81.17
CA MET A 1 19.21 38.44 -81.35
C MET A 1 17.88 38.07 -80.70
N ARG A 2 16.72 38.10 -81.39
CA ARG A 2 16.15 37.12 -82.36
C ARG A 2 16.35 35.67 -81.89
N ALA A 3 15.37 34.77 -81.79
CA ALA A 3 13.89 34.75 -81.87
C ALA A 3 13.49 33.31 -81.38
N PRO A 4 12.30 32.72 -81.66
CA PRO A 4 11.26 32.46 -80.65
C PRO A 4 10.71 31.01 -80.63
N ASP A 5 9.66 30.82 -79.82
CA ASP A 5 8.43 30.02 -80.02
C ASP A 5 8.43 28.69 -80.78
N THR A 6 7.82 27.69 -80.13
CA THR A 6 6.63 26.91 -80.58
C THR A 6 6.20 26.08 -79.35
N GLY A 7 4.94 25.85 -78.98
CA GLY A 7 3.62 26.10 -79.55
C GLY A 7 2.69 25.02 -78.98
N GLU A 8 1.52 25.43 -78.47
CA GLU A 8 0.22 24.71 -78.47
C GLU A 8 0.09 23.33 -77.77
N SER A 9 -1.04 22.91 -77.18
CA SER A 9 -2.39 23.46 -77.03
C SER A 9 -3.24 22.57 -76.10
N HIS A 10 -4.33 23.16 -75.56
CA HIS A 10 -5.67 22.61 -75.20
C HIS A 10 -5.81 21.35 -74.30
N GLY A 11 -6.71 21.29 -73.31
CA GLY A 11 -7.75 22.23 -72.89
C GLY A 11 -8.69 21.68 -71.78
N LEU A 12 -9.57 22.58 -71.33
CA LEU A 12 -10.95 22.40 -70.81
C LEU A 12 -11.16 21.56 -69.52
N ALA A 13 -11.52 22.14 -68.37
CA ALA A 13 -12.74 22.87 -67.97
C ALA A 13 -13.73 22.00 -67.15
N LYS A 14 -13.98 22.41 -65.89
CA LYS A 14 -15.25 22.38 -65.12
C LYS A 14 -14.93 22.84 -63.68
N LYS A 15 -15.17 24.10 -63.29
CA LYS A 15 -16.45 24.77 -62.92
C LYS A 15 -17.21 24.03 -61.80
N GLY A 16 -17.19 24.60 -60.60
CA GLY A 16 -17.97 24.17 -59.43
C GLY A 16 -17.80 25.15 -58.27
N VAL A 17 -18.61 26.20 -58.27
CA VAL A 17 -18.72 27.24 -57.22
C VAL A 17 -19.54 26.71 -56.04
N ALA A 18 -19.25 27.23 -54.85
CA ALA A 18 -19.73 26.89 -53.50
C ALA A 18 -21.26 26.85 -53.28
N PRO A 19 -21.71 26.37 -52.09
CA PRO A 19 -22.06 27.37 -51.09
C PRO A 19 -21.67 27.06 -49.63
N GLN A 20 -21.59 28.17 -48.89
CA GLN A 20 -21.60 28.30 -47.44
C GLN A 20 -22.63 27.39 -46.76
N SER A 21 -22.20 26.77 -45.65
CA SER A 21 -23.09 26.30 -44.59
C SER A 21 -22.47 26.68 -43.25
N GLN A 22 -22.64 27.96 -42.88
CA GLN A 22 -22.63 28.41 -41.50
C GLN A 22 -23.88 27.85 -40.81
N ARG A 23 -23.68 26.88 -39.92
CA ARG A 23 -24.53 26.64 -38.74
C ARG A 23 -23.54 26.42 -37.59
N GLY A 24 -23.40 27.30 -36.62
CA GLY A 24 -24.48 27.97 -35.91
C GLY A 24 -25.09 27.01 -34.88
N ALA A 25 -24.25 26.43 -34.02
CA ALA A 25 -24.68 25.74 -32.81
C ALA A 25 -23.86 26.27 -31.62
N THR A 26 -24.39 27.34 -31.05
CA THR A 26 -24.16 27.85 -29.71
C THR A 26 -24.15 26.72 -28.69
N ARG A 27 -22.96 26.25 -28.30
CA ARG A 27 -22.77 25.57 -27.01
C ARG A 27 -22.27 26.59 -26.00
N MET A 28 -23.20 26.99 -25.13
CA MET A 28 -22.94 27.74 -23.90
C MET A 28 -21.82 27.08 -23.09
N GLY A 29 -20.65 27.71 -23.12
CA GLY A 29 -20.07 28.37 -21.95
C GLY A 29 -20.30 27.71 -20.58
N TYR A 30 -19.56 26.65 -20.29
CA TYR A 30 -18.99 26.42 -18.96
C TYR A 30 -17.53 25.94 -19.13
N ALA A 31 -16.73 26.79 -19.80
CA ALA A 31 -15.30 26.79 -19.60
C ALA A 31 -15.06 27.41 -18.22
N ALA A 32 -15.09 26.57 -17.19
CA ALA A 32 -14.64 26.95 -15.87
C ALA A 32 -13.19 27.42 -15.98
N LEU A 33 -13.01 28.72 -15.78
CA LEU A 33 -11.79 29.45 -15.55
C LEU A 33 -10.81 28.64 -14.68
N VAL A 34 -9.85 27.99 -15.33
CA VAL A 34 -8.52 27.77 -14.74
C VAL A 34 -7.66 28.92 -15.27
N PRO A 35 -7.13 29.82 -14.43
CA PRO A 35 -6.36 30.96 -14.91
C PRO A 35 -5.11 30.50 -15.66
N ARG A 36 -5.11 30.70 -16.99
CA ARG A 36 -3.96 30.50 -17.88
C ARG A 36 -3.00 31.72 -17.84
N SER A 37 -2.56 32.14 -16.66
CA SER A 37 -1.69 33.31 -16.50
C SER A 37 -0.24 32.99 -16.09
N HIS A 38 0.22 31.73 -16.19
CA HIS A 38 1.61 31.34 -15.88
C HIS A 38 2.47 30.98 -17.09
N LEU A 39 2.06 31.35 -18.30
CA LEU A 39 2.77 31.01 -19.54
C LEU A 39 3.75 32.07 -20.04
N VAL A 40 4.14 33.04 -19.20
CA VAL A 40 5.21 33.99 -19.51
C VAL A 40 6.18 34.02 -18.33
N VAL A 41 7.47 33.84 -18.64
CA VAL A 41 8.63 33.72 -17.74
C VAL A 41 8.89 32.32 -17.17
N LYS A 42 9.39 31.42 -18.02
CA LYS A 42 10.30 30.34 -17.58
C LYS A 42 11.35 30.01 -18.64
N ALA A 43 12.02 31.06 -19.14
CA ALA A 43 13.31 30.91 -19.78
C ALA A 43 14.38 31.11 -18.69
N MET A 44 15.31 30.16 -18.59
CA MET A 44 16.53 30.21 -17.77
C MET A 44 16.33 30.25 -16.25
N GLY A 45 16.03 29.08 -15.70
CA GLY A 45 16.21 28.79 -14.27
C GLY A 45 15.89 27.34 -14.03
N GLY A 46 16.92 26.52 -13.78
CA GLY A 46 16.78 25.08 -13.53
C GLY A 46 15.63 24.82 -12.57
N VAL A 47 14.56 24.23 -13.09
CA VAL A 47 13.33 23.99 -12.32
C VAL A 47 13.65 22.94 -11.28
N SER A 48 14.01 23.41 -10.08
CA SER A 48 14.15 22.58 -8.91
C SER A 48 12.81 21.92 -8.63
N MET A 49 12.73 20.63 -8.98
CA MET A 49 11.55 19.80 -8.77
C MET A 49 11.38 19.57 -7.27
N LYS A 50 10.65 20.47 -6.60
CA LYS A 50 10.43 20.41 -5.15
C LYS A 50 9.11 19.70 -4.86
N LEU A 51 9.20 18.41 -4.53
CA LEU A 51 8.09 17.68 -3.92
C LEU A 51 7.79 18.31 -2.55
N GLY A 52 6.69 19.04 -2.41
CA GLY A 52 6.27 19.64 -1.14
C GLY A 52 5.39 18.67 -0.36
N ILE A 53 5.79 18.28 0.86
CA ILE A 53 5.07 17.25 1.64
C ILE A 53 3.60 17.64 1.85
N PHE A 54 3.35 18.83 2.42
CA PHE A 54 2.00 19.31 2.68
C PHE A 54 1.21 19.61 1.41
N ALA A 55 1.86 20.15 0.37
CA ALA A 55 1.21 20.45 -0.90
C ALA A 55 0.72 19.16 -1.59
N THR A 56 1.57 18.14 -1.67
CA THR A 56 1.21 16.84 -2.27
C THR A 56 0.18 16.10 -1.44
N THR A 57 0.33 16.10 -0.11
CA THR A 57 -0.65 15.50 0.82
C THR A 57 -2.01 16.18 0.69
N GLY A 58 -2.04 17.51 0.72
CA GLY A 58 -3.25 18.30 0.55
C GLY A 58 -3.91 18.10 -0.81
N ALA A 59 -3.12 18.01 -1.89
CA ALA A 59 -3.64 17.70 -3.22
C ALA A 59 -4.29 16.30 -3.29
N ALA A 60 -3.67 15.29 -2.67
CA ALA A 60 -4.22 13.93 -2.60
C ALA A 60 -5.53 13.88 -1.78
N LEU A 61 -5.55 14.51 -0.60
CA LEU A 61 -6.75 14.62 0.24
C LEU A 61 -7.87 15.38 -0.47
N HIS A 62 -7.54 16.53 -1.08
CA HIS A 62 -8.49 17.32 -1.83
C HIS A 62 -9.08 16.54 -3.02
N PHE A 63 -8.29 15.73 -3.71
CA PHE A 63 -8.79 14.86 -4.77
C PHE A 63 -9.80 13.83 -4.23
N GLY A 64 -9.49 13.19 -3.10
CA GLY A 64 -10.40 12.24 -2.44
C GLY A 64 -11.74 12.87 -2.05
N VAL A 65 -11.74 14.08 -1.49
CA VAL A 65 -12.96 14.79 -1.09
C VAL A 65 -13.72 15.35 -2.29
N SER A 66 -13.06 16.13 -3.14
CA SER A 66 -13.70 16.89 -4.24
C SER A 66 -14.28 16.01 -5.35
N ARG A 67 -13.83 14.75 -5.46
CA ARG A 67 -14.26 13.81 -6.48
C ARG A 67 -14.99 12.59 -5.91
N LEU A 68 -15.46 12.64 -4.66
CA LEU A 68 -16.07 11.50 -3.98
C LEU A 68 -17.22 10.87 -4.78
N GLU A 69 -18.09 11.69 -5.39
CA GLU A 69 -19.17 11.21 -6.26
C GLU A 69 -18.65 10.40 -7.46
N THR A 70 -17.63 10.93 -8.15
CA THR A 70 -16.99 10.25 -9.28
C THR A 70 -16.29 8.97 -8.83
N ILE A 71 -15.61 9.01 -7.69
CA ILE A 71 -14.94 7.84 -7.11
C ILE A 71 -15.95 6.76 -6.77
N ALA A 72 -17.02 7.10 -6.06
CA ALA A 72 -18.09 6.19 -5.70
C ALA A 72 -18.71 5.55 -6.94
N ARG A 73 -19.01 6.34 -7.98
CA ARG A 73 -19.59 5.83 -9.24
C ARG A 73 -18.73 4.80 -9.97
N ILE A 74 -17.41 4.95 -9.92
CA ILE A 74 -16.49 4.05 -10.61
C ILE A 74 -16.17 2.83 -9.75
N ALA A 75 -16.08 3.03 -8.43
CA ALA A 75 -15.52 2.05 -7.52
C ALA A 75 -16.57 1.20 -6.80
N TRP A 76 -17.84 1.62 -6.71
CA TRP A 76 -18.86 0.90 -5.92
C TRP A 76 -19.01 -0.57 -6.32
N LEU A 77 -19.13 -0.89 -7.61
CA LEU A 77 -19.32 -2.27 -8.08
C LEU A 77 -18.07 -3.11 -7.82
N PRO A 78 -16.86 -2.70 -8.27
CA PRO A 78 -15.62 -3.41 -7.96
C PRO A 78 -15.40 -3.63 -6.47
N ILE A 79 -15.69 -2.62 -5.63
CA ILE A 79 -15.52 -2.70 -4.18
C ILE A 79 -16.54 -3.64 -3.54
N THR A 80 -17.79 -3.60 -4.01
CA THR A 80 -18.82 -4.55 -3.55
C THR A 80 -18.41 -5.98 -3.89
N LEU A 81 -17.89 -6.20 -5.10
CA LEU A 81 -17.36 -7.50 -5.52
C LEU A 81 -16.12 -7.91 -4.71
N LEU A 82 -15.24 -6.96 -4.37
CA LEU A 82 -14.10 -7.22 -3.47
C LEU A 82 -14.56 -7.71 -2.11
N LEU A 83 -15.56 -7.06 -1.51
CA LEU A 83 -16.10 -7.47 -0.21
C LEU A 83 -16.74 -8.85 -0.29
N ILE A 84 -17.58 -9.12 -1.30
CA ILE A 84 -18.17 -10.46 -1.51
C ILE A 84 -17.06 -11.50 -1.68
N PHE A 85 -16.02 -11.16 -2.44
CA PHE A 85 -14.89 -12.04 -2.69
C PHE A 85 -14.06 -12.30 -1.42
N GLU A 86 -13.82 -11.28 -0.59
CA GLU A 86 -13.14 -11.43 0.70
C GLU A 86 -13.93 -12.34 1.66
N MET A 87 -15.27 -12.24 1.66
CA MET A 87 -16.10 -13.18 2.40
C MET A 87 -15.93 -14.60 1.84
N ALA A 88 -16.09 -14.78 0.53
CA ALA A 88 -15.95 -16.08 -0.12
C ALA A 88 -14.56 -16.71 0.11
N PHE A 89 -13.50 -15.90 0.11
CA PHE A 89 -12.14 -16.31 0.42
C PHE A 89 -12.01 -16.83 1.85
N ALA A 90 -12.56 -16.11 2.84
CA ALA A 90 -12.51 -16.55 4.23
C ALA A 90 -13.20 -17.91 4.41
N PHE A 91 -14.40 -18.08 3.85
CA PHE A 91 -15.12 -19.34 3.86
C PHE A 91 -14.39 -20.46 3.10
N GLY A 92 -13.76 -20.13 1.96
CA GLY A 92 -12.93 -21.06 1.20
C GLY A 92 -11.76 -21.59 2.03
N ALA A 93 -11.06 -20.71 2.74
CA ALA A 93 -9.93 -21.10 3.59
C ALA A 93 -10.35 -22.05 4.71
N TYR A 94 -11.44 -21.74 5.42
CA TYR A 94 -11.99 -22.63 6.43
C TYR A 94 -12.51 -23.95 5.86
N SER A 95 -13.08 -23.94 4.65
CA SER A 95 -13.59 -25.15 4.01
C SER A 95 -12.47 -26.12 3.67
N ILE A 96 -11.32 -25.62 3.21
CA ILE A 96 -10.13 -26.44 2.93
C ILE A 96 -9.62 -27.09 4.21
N VAL A 97 -9.43 -26.32 5.28
CA VAL A 97 -8.90 -26.83 6.56
C VAL A 97 -9.82 -27.88 7.18
N ASN A 98 -11.14 -27.67 7.13
CA ASN A 98 -12.10 -28.59 7.73
C ASN A 98 -12.50 -29.75 6.80
N ASN A 99 -12.02 -29.80 5.56
CA ASN A 99 -12.42 -30.75 4.52
C ASN A 99 -13.95 -30.84 4.32
N THR A 100 -14.67 -29.76 4.59
CA THR A 100 -16.13 -29.65 4.47
C THR A 100 -16.47 -28.29 3.87
N VAL A 101 -17.45 -28.24 2.97
CA VAL A 101 -17.93 -26.95 2.42
C VAL A 101 -18.65 -26.20 3.54
N LEU A 102 -18.04 -25.12 4.02
CA LEU A 102 -18.62 -24.21 5.01
C LEU A 102 -19.28 -23.04 4.31
N THR A 103 -20.50 -22.74 4.71
CA THR A 103 -21.34 -21.69 4.16
C THR A 103 -21.75 -20.69 5.24
N PHE A 104 -22.44 -19.62 4.83
CA PHE A 104 -22.93 -18.59 5.74
C PHE A 104 -23.92 -19.12 6.80
N SER A 105 -24.60 -20.25 6.55
CA SER A 105 -25.49 -20.86 7.54
C SER A 105 -24.75 -21.51 8.70
N ASP A 106 -23.48 -21.85 8.50
CA ASP A 106 -22.69 -22.66 9.44
C ASP A 106 -21.94 -21.81 10.47
N VAL A 107 -21.94 -20.47 10.30
CA VAL A 107 -21.32 -19.56 11.27
C VAL A 107 -22.35 -19.19 12.34
N PRO A 108 -22.07 -19.46 13.63
CA PRO A 108 -22.90 -19.01 14.72
C PRO A 108 -23.19 -17.51 14.61
N ARG A 109 -24.47 -17.14 14.67
CA ARG A 109 -24.93 -15.74 14.72
C ARG A 109 -24.35 -15.10 15.98
N GLY A 110 -23.17 -14.50 15.87
CA GLY A 110 -22.42 -13.97 17.02
C GLY A 110 -20.91 -13.88 16.81
N LEU A 111 -20.34 -14.64 15.87
CA LEU A 111 -18.96 -14.41 15.44
C LEU A 111 -18.91 -13.15 14.56
N ALA A 112 -18.24 -12.10 15.06
CA ALA A 112 -17.92 -10.94 14.25
C ALA A 112 -17.11 -11.40 13.03
N PHE A 113 -17.56 -11.03 11.83
CA PHE A 113 -16.90 -11.35 10.56
C PHE A 113 -15.39 -11.05 10.60
N GLU A 114 -14.98 -9.99 11.29
CA GLU A 114 -13.57 -9.63 11.49
C GLU A 114 -12.74 -10.76 12.11
N ARG A 115 -13.29 -11.53 13.06
CA ARG A 115 -12.60 -12.67 13.67
C ARG A 115 -12.49 -13.85 12.70
N VAL A 116 -13.53 -14.09 11.91
CA VAL A 116 -13.53 -15.13 10.86
C VAL A 116 -12.49 -14.78 9.80
N TYR A 117 -12.51 -13.54 9.30
CA TYR A 117 -11.55 -13.09 8.31
C TYR A 117 -10.11 -13.10 8.84
N ALA A 118 -9.87 -12.64 10.08
CA ALA A 118 -8.55 -12.71 10.72
C ALA A 118 -8.06 -14.16 10.88
N GLY A 119 -8.93 -15.08 11.28
CA GLY A 119 -8.60 -16.50 11.38
C GLY A 119 -8.31 -17.12 10.00
N ALA A 120 -9.02 -16.74 8.95
CA ALA A 120 -8.74 -17.17 7.58
C ALA A 120 -7.36 -16.69 7.10
N ILE A 121 -6.92 -15.48 7.46
CA ILE A 121 -5.56 -15.02 7.17
C ILE A 121 -4.53 -15.91 7.87
N GLY A 122 -4.75 -16.25 9.15
CA GLY A 122 -3.87 -17.15 9.90
C GLY A 122 -3.76 -18.54 9.26
N ILE A 123 -4.89 -19.10 8.81
CA ILE A 123 -4.93 -20.36 8.05
C ILE A 123 -4.08 -20.27 6.79
N VAL A 124 -4.23 -19.19 6.02
CA VAL A 124 -3.51 -19.02 4.76
C VAL A 124 -2.02 -18.88 5.01
N GLN A 125 -1.63 -18.11 6.03
CA GLN A 125 -0.23 -17.98 6.42
C GLN A 125 0.38 -19.33 6.80
N ALA A 126 -0.28 -20.09 7.67
CA ALA A 126 0.19 -21.41 8.08
C ALA A 126 0.26 -22.38 6.89
N GLY A 127 -0.77 -22.40 6.03
CA GLY A 127 -0.80 -23.26 4.84
C GLY A 127 0.29 -22.94 3.82
N VAL A 128 0.60 -21.65 3.60
CA VAL A 128 1.70 -21.22 2.73
C VAL A 128 3.06 -21.67 3.30
N VAL A 129 3.26 -21.53 4.61
CA VAL A 129 4.49 -21.97 5.28
C VAL A 129 4.65 -23.50 5.22
N ASN A 130 3.56 -24.24 5.39
CA ASN A 130 3.55 -25.69 5.36
C ASN A 130 3.55 -26.27 3.93
N GLY A 131 3.49 -25.44 2.89
CA GLY A 131 3.49 -25.90 1.50
C GLY A 131 2.19 -26.57 1.04
N ASP A 132 1.05 -26.25 1.65
CA ASP A 132 -0.25 -26.78 1.22
C ASP A 132 -0.68 -26.13 -0.11
N TRP A 133 -0.58 -26.91 -1.19
CA TRP A 133 -0.91 -26.46 -2.55
C TRP A 133 -2.34 -25.96 -2.71
N SER A 134 -3.30 -26.49 -1.95
CA SER A 134 -4.71 -26.07 -2.04
C SER A 134 -4.88 -24.66 -1.49
N ILE A 135 -4.23 -24.38 -0.35
CA ILE A 135 -4.23 -23.06 0.29
C ILE A 135 -3.43 -22.06 -0.55
N ILE A 136 -2.29 -22.46 -1.10
CA ILE A 136 -1.48 -21.63 -1.99
C ILE A 136 -2.26 -21.26 -3.25
N ALA A 137 -2.96 -22.23 -3.86
CA ALA A 137 -3.79 -21.98 -5.04
C ALA A 137 -4.94 -21.02 -4.72
N LEU A 138 -5.64 -21.20 -3.59
CA LEU A 138 -6.68 -20.29 -3.13
C LEU A 138 -6.14 -18.87 -2.94
N ALA A 139 -4.99 -18.72 -2.27
CA ALA A 139 -4.34 -17.42 -2.06
C ALA A 139 -3.94 -16.76 -3.38
N ALA A 140 -3.37 -17.53 -4.33
CA ALA A 140 -2.97 -17.02 -5.64
C ALA A 140 -4.18 -16.51 -6.46
N VAL A 141 -5.28 -17.28 -6.49
CA VAL A 141 -6.53 -16.87 -7.13
C VAL A 141 -7.09 -15.62 -6.46
N ALA A 142 -7.02 -15.55 -5.13
CA ALA A 142 -7.49 -14.40 -4.38
C ALA A 142 -6.72 -13.12 -4.68
N ILE A 143 -5.38 -13.20 -4.70
CA ILE A 143 -4.53 -12.08 -5.06
C ILE A 143 -4.82 -11.63 -6.50
N LEU A 144 -4.97 -12.57 -7.44
CA LEU A 144 -5.25 -12.25 -8.84
C LEU A 144 -6.59 -11.51 -9.00
N LEU A 145 -7.66 -12.04 -8.41
CA LEU A 145 -8.98 -11.41 -8.46
C LEU A 145 -8.98 -10.05 -7.77
N HIS A 146 -8.28 -9.93 -6.64
CA HIS A 146 -8.12 -8.66 -5.93
C HIS A 146 -7.42 -7.63 -6.82
N LEU A 147 -6.33 -8.00 -7.49
CA LEU A 147 -5.60 -7.12 -8.43
C LEU A 147 -6.45 -6.70 -9.63
N ILE A 148 -7.26 -7.62 -10.18
CA ILE A 148 -8.18 -7.32 -11.29
C ILE A 148 -9.24 -6.31 -10.85
N LEU A 149 -9.88 -6.55 -9.70
CA LEU A 149 -10.93 -5.68 -9.18
C LEU A 149 -10.38 -4.32 -8.78
N VAL A 150 -9.27 -4.26 -8.04
CA VAL A 150 -8.59 -3.00 -7.70
C VAL A 150 -8.17 -2.25 -8.96
N GLY A 151 -7.55 -2.94 -9.92
CA GLY A 151 -7.14 -2.32 -11.18
C GLY A 151 -8.30 -1.73 -11.97
N SER A 152 -9.48 -2.36 -11.93
CA SER A 152 -10.65 -1.90 -12.67
C SER A 152 -11.12 -0.49 -12.29
N PHE A 153 -11.06 -0.12 -11.01
CA PHE A 153 -11.43 1.24 -10.58
C PHE A 153 -10.22 2.15 -10.33
N LEU A 154 -9.07 1.60 -9.92
CA LEU A 154 -7.93 2.43 -9.56
C LEU A 154 -7.29 3.08 -10.80
N VAL A 155 -7.21 2.37 -11.93
CA VAL A 155 -6.68 2.92 -13.19
C VAL A 155 -7.42 4.17 -13.67
N PRO A 156 -8.75 4.17 -13.85
CA PRO A 156 -9.45 5.38 -14.27
C PRO A 156 -9.31 6.52 -13.26
N LEU A 157 -9.23 6.24 -11.96
CA LEU A 157 -8.99 7.27 -10.95
C LEU A 157 -7.59 7.87 -11.03
N ILE A 158 -6.56 7.04 -11.24
CA ILE A 158 -5.18 7.51 -11.44
C ILE A 158 -5.10 8.39 -12.69
N ARG A 159 -5.75 8.00 -13.80
CA ARG A 159 -5.75 8.80 -15.04
C ARG A 159 -6.55 10.09 -14.90
N LEU A 160 -7.66 10.07 -14.14
CA LEU A 160 -8.38 11.29 -13.78
C LEU A 160 -7.50 12.23 -12.95
N ALA A 161 -6.78 11.71 -11.95
CA ALA A 161 -5.89 12.48 -11.11
C ALA A 161 -4.66 13.01 -11.84
N GLY A 162 -4.03 12.18 -12.68
CA GLY A 162 -2.78 12.51 -13.38
C GLY A 162 -3.02 13.31 -14.66
N LEU A 163 -3.83 12.77 -15.57
CA LEU A 163 -4.06 13.30 -16.92
C LEU A 163 -5.30 14.21 -17.01
N GLY A 164 -6.18 14.19 -16.00
CA GLY A 164 -7.46 14.88 -16.08
C GLY A 164 -8.48 14.19 -16.98
N GLU A 165 -8.22 12.93 -17.38
CA GLU A 165 -9.13 12.19 -18.23
C GLU A 165 -10.41 11.83 -17.48
N VAL A 166 -11.54 12.38 -17.94
CA VAL A 166 -12.83 12.10 -17.32
C VAL A 166 -13.25 10.66 -17.64
N PRO A 167 -13.49 9.83 -16.61
CA PRO A 167 -13.94 8.46 -16.81
C PRO A 167 -15.31 8.47 -17.50
N ARG A 168 -15.50 7.53 -18.44
CA ARG A 168 -16.75 7.47 -19.22
C ARG A 168 -17.95 7.27 -18.27
N PRO A 169 -19.07 7.98 -18.50
CA PRO A 169 -20.25 7.87 -17.64
C PRO A 169 -20.83 6.46 -17.67
N GLY A 170 -21.35 6.02 -16.52
CA GLY A 170 -21.99 4.72 -16.33
C GLY A 170 -21.88 4.25 -14.87
N VAL A 171 -22.94 3.63 -14.35
CA VAL A 171 -22.99 3.12 -12.96
C VAL A 171 -22.42 1.70 -12.90
N VAL A 172 -22.75 0.82 -13.85
CA VAL A 172 -22.31 -0.58 -13.83
C VAL A 172 -21.18 -0.78 -14.85
N ARG A 173 -19.93 -0.59 -14.45
CA ARG A 173 -18.77 -0.87 -15.32
C ARG A 173 -17.61 -1.48 -14.54
N LEU A 174 -17.06 -2.54 -15.10
CA LEU A 174 -15.77 -3.14 -14.73
C LEU A 174 -14.82 -2.99 -15.92
N PRO A 175 -14.25 -1.79 -16.15
CA PRO A 175 -13.36 -1.62 -17.28
C PRO A 175 -12.09 -2.44 -17.03
N PHE A 176 -11.85 -3.42 -17.90
CA PHE A 176 -10.62 -4.19 -17.91
C PHE A 176 -10.01 -4.11 -19.31
N GLY A 177 -8.72 -3.81 -19.39
CA GLY A 177 -8.05 -3.53 -20.65
C GLY A 177 -6.56 -3.31 -20.48
N PRO A 178 -5.88 -2.77 -21.51
CA PRO A 178 -4.42 -2.63 -21.51
C PRO A 178 -3.87 -1.82 -20.33
N ASN A 179 -4.62 -0.81 -19.85
CA ASN A 179 -4.17 0.04 -18.76
C ASN A 179 -4.25 -0.65 -17.39
N GLN A 180 -5.28 -1.48 -17.19
CA GLN A 180 -5.43 -2.33 -16.01
C GLN A 180 -4.34 -3.39 -15.97
N LEU A 181 -4.06 -4.04 -17.11
CA LEU A 181 -2.94 -4.96 -17.23
C LEU A 181 -1.60 -4.27 -16.93
N ARG A 182 -1.38 -3.04 -17.43
CA ARG A 182 -0.17 -2.27 -17.09
C ARG A 182 -0.05 -1.97 -15.61
N LEU A 183 -1.14 -1.60 -14.94
CA LEU A 183 -1.13 -1.40 -13.49
C LEU A 183 -0.75 -2.69 -12.76
N ILE A 184 -1.39 -3.81 -13.11
CA ILE A 184 -1.15 -5.11 -12.48
C ILE A 184 0.30 -5.54 -12.70
N ILE A 185 0.77 -5.49 -13.94
CA ILE A 185 2.16 -5.83 -14.28
C ILE A 185 3.13 -4.90 -13.55
N ALA A 186 2.87 -3.60 -13.48
CA ALA A 186 3.72 -2.65 -12.77
C ALA A 186 3.75 -2.91 -11.25
N LEU A 187 2.59 -3.20 -10.64
CA LEU A 187 2.49 -3.59 -9.22
C LEU A 187 3.24 -4.90 -8.96
N THR A 188 3.05 -5.91 -9.80
CA THR A 188 3.74 -7.19 -9.69
C THR A 188 5.24 -7.03 -9.85
N PHE A 189 5.71 -6.23 -10.81
CA PHE A 189 7.15 -5.95 -10.95
C PHE A 189 7.71 -5.13 -9.79
N SER A 190 6.97 -4.14 -9.27
CA SER A 190 7.39 -3.41 -8.07
C SER A 190 7.51 -4.35 -6.87
N LEU A 191 6.52 -5.22 -6.66
CA LEU A 191 6.53 -6.19 -5.57
C LEU A 191 7.65 -7.22 -5.76
N ALA A 192 7.78 -7.79 -6.96
CA ALA A 192 8.83 -8.75 -7.29
C ALA A 192 10.22 -8.14 -7.14
N ALA A 193 10.42 -6.87 -7.50
CA ALA A 193 11.68 -6.16 -7.27
C ALA A 193 11.99 -6.02 -5.77
N VAL A 194 11.00 -5.70 -4.95
CA VAL A 194 11.16 -5.68 -3.48
C VAL A 194 11.47 -7.09 -2.96
N VAL A 195 10.74 -8.10 -3.41
CA VAL A 195 10.95 -9.49 -2.99
C VAL A 195 12.35 -9.98 -3.38
N LEU A 196 12.74 -9.84 -4.64
CA LEU A 196 14.01 -10.37 -5.17
C LEU A 196 15.23 -9.60 -4.70
N ILE A 197 15.13 -8.29 -4.50
CA ILE A 197 16.28 -7.45 -4.11
C ILE A 197 16.38 -7.31 -2.59
N ALA A 198 15.25 -7.33 -1.87
CA ALA A 198 15.22 -7.17 -0.42
C ALA A 198 14.89 -8.45 0.35
N ILE A 199 13.75 -9.06 0.07
CA ILE A 199 13.24 -10.15 0.91
C ILE A 199 14.08 -11.42 0.74
N VAL A 200 14.28 -11.90 -0.49
CA VAL A 200 14.99 -13.15 -0.79
C VAL A 200 16.44 -13.12 -0.31
N PRO A 201 17.26 -12.10 -0.61
CA PRO A 201 18.65 -12.09 -0.15
C PRO A 201 18.73 -12.02 1.37
N ALA A 202 17.85 -11.25 2.03
CA ALA A 202 17.82 -11.16 3.48
C ALA A 202 17.38 -12.49 4.12
N SER A 203 16.31 -13.12 3.59
CA SER A 203 15.82 -14.40 4.11
C SER A 203 16.81 -15.53 3.88
N MET A 204 17.49 -15.56 2.72
CA MET A 204 18.56 -16.52 2.45
C MET A 204 19.74 -16.30 3.41
N ALA A 205 20.21 -15.06 3.56
CA ALA A 205 21.29 -14.76 4.49
C ALA A 205 20.92 -15.16 5.93
N ALA A 206 19.72 -14.78 6.39
CA ALA A 206 19.21 -15.18 7.69
C ALA A 206 19.20 -16.71 7.84
N GLY A 207 18.58 -17.42 6.89
CA GLY A 207 18.48 -18.88 6.92
C GLY A 207 19.84 -19.60 6.90
N PHE A 208 20.79 -19.12 6.09
CA PHE A 208 22.16 -19.67 6.08
C PHE A 208 22.87 -19.46 7.41
N ILE A 209 22.74 -18.27 7.99
CA ILE A 209 23.42 -17.93 9.24
C ILE A 209 22.78 -18.67 10.40
N THR A 210 21.45 -18.64 10.55
CA THR A 210 20.74 -19.37 11.60
C THR A 210 20.96 -20.86 11.45
N GLY A 211 20.89 -21.40 10.23
CA GLY A 211 21.15 -22.81 9.96
C GLY A 211 22.57 -23.23 10.35
N ALA A 212 23.59 -22.44 10.03
CA ALA A 212 24.97 -22.73 10.43
C ALA A 212 25.18 -22.63 11.95
N ILE A 213 24.50 -21.71 12.61
CA ILE A 213 24.53 -21.56 14.08
C ILE A 213 23.83 -22.77 14.73
N ASP A 214 22.64 -23.14 14.27
CA ASP A 214 21.89 -24.27 14.78
C ASP A 214 22.67 -25.58 14.61
N ASP A 215 23.30 -25.77 13.45
CA ASP A 215 24.19 -26.92 13.21
C ASP A 215 25.40 -26.92 14.14
N ALA A 216 26.01 -25.77 14.41
CA ALA A 216 27.15 -25.66 15.32
C ALA A 216 26.75 -25.90 16.78
N LEU A 217 25.61 -25.37 17.20
CA LEU A 217 25.06 -25.47 18.56
C LEU A 217 24.45 -26.86 18.85
N GLY A 218 23.96 -27.54 17.81
CA GLY A 218 23.39 -28.88 17.89
C GLY A 218 24.43 -30.01 17.98
N ARG A 219 25.73 -29.72 17.78
CA ARG A 219 26.78 -30.73 17.96
C ARG A 219 26.90 -31.13 19.43
N THR A 220 26.94 -32.44 19.68
CA THR A 220 27.14 -32.99 21.01
C THR A 220 28.62 -33.11 21.36
N TYR A 221 28.99 -32.68 22.56
CA TYR A 221 30.34 -32.79 23.11
C TYR A 221 30.31 -33.64 24.38
N ALA A 222 31.37 -34.42 24.57
CA ALA A 222 31.57 -35.13 25.83
C ALA A 222 31.99 -34.11 26.90
N ASN A 223 31.15 -33.92 27.91
CA ASN A 223 31.47 -33.15 29.09
C ASN A 223 31.87 -34.12 30.22
N PHE A 224 32.92 -33.77 30.96
CA PHE A 224 33.39 -34.51 32.12
C PHE A 224 33.09 -33.66 33.36
N PRO A 225 31.96 -33.90 34.06
CA PRO A 225 31.55 -33.08 35.20
C PRO A 225 32.53 -33.14 36.37
N ASN A 226 33.34 -34.20 36.42
CA ASN A 226 34.30 -34.46 37.47
C ASN A 226 35.67 -34.70 36.82
N GLU A 227 36.58 -33.72 36.93
CA GLU A 227 37.89 -33.75 36.26
C GLU A 227 38.75 -34.97 36.65
N ASN A 228 38.42 -35.59 37.78
CA ASN A 228 39.13 -36.76 38.34
C ASN A 228 38.48 -38.11 38.04
N SER A 229 37.38 -38.16 37.27
CA SER A 229 36.67 -39.41 36.96
C SER A 229 36.38 -39.56 35.47
N LEU A 230 37.00 -40.57 34.85
CA LEU A 230 36.72 -41.00 33.47
C LEU A 230 35.38 -41.74 33.33
N HIS A 231 34.70 -42.03 34.44
CA HIS A 231 33.48 -42.86 34.46
C HIS A 231 32.17 -42.05 34.41
N THR A 232 32.25 -40.72 34.50
CA THR A 232 31.08 -39.82 34.39
C THR A 232 31.22 -38.98 33.12
N ILE A 233 30.69 -39.51 32.01
CA ILE A 233 30.66 -38.82 30.71
C ILE A 233 29.22 -38.41 30.43
N ASP A 234 28.96 -37.11 30.41
CA ASP A 234 27.68 -36.58 29.99
C ASP A 234 27.79 -36.05 28.56
N LEU A 235 26.87 -36.47 27.70
CA LEU A 235 26.75 -35.92 26.35
C LEU A 235 25.86 -34.68 26.42
N LEU A 236 26.48 -33.51 26.33
CA LEU A 236 25.76 -32.24 26.28
C LEU A 236 25.81 -31.69 24.86
N SER A 237 24.71 -31.07 24.41
CA SER A 237 24.78 -30.25 23.19
C SER A 237 25.71 -29.06 23.43
N ALA A 238 26.31 -28.51 22.38
CA ALA A 238 27.10 -27.28 22.48
C ALA A 238 26.27 -26.14 23.10
N LYS A 239 24.99 -26.07 22.75
CA LYS A 239 24.04 -25.13 23.34
C LYS A 239 23.94 -25.28 24.86
N ASP A 240 23.73 -26.50 25.36
CA ASP A 240 23.58 -26.75 26.79
C ASP A 240 24.90 -26.49 27.53
N ALA A 241 26.03 -26.90 26.95
CA ALA A 241 27.36 -26.65 27.49
C ALA A 241 27.69 -25.15 27.57
N LEU A 242 27.36 -24.36 26.53
CA LEU A 242 27.55 -22.91 26.50
C LEU A 242 26.58 -22.19 27.44
N THR A 243 25.36 -22.71 27.61
CA THR A 243 24.38 -22.15 28.54
C THR A 243 24.82 -22.36 29.99
N LEU A 244 25.31 -23.55 30.33
CA LEU A 244 25.85 -23.88 31.65
C LEU A 244 27.11 -23.05 32.00
N ARG A 245 27.94 -22.74 31.00
CA ARG A 245 29.11 -21.85 31.17
C ARG A 245 28.75 -20.36 31.21
N GLY A 246 27.51 -20.01 30.88
CA GLY A 246 27.08 -18.62 30.79
C GLY A 246 27.60 -17.88 29.56
N ASP A 247 28.16 -18.57 28.56
CA ASP A 247 28.76 -18.01 27.34
C ASP A 247 27.79 -17.97 26.15
N PHE A 248 26.59 -18.54 26.31
CA PHE A 248 25.58 -18.59 25.25
C PHE A 248 25.19 -17.21 24.70
N TRP A 249 25.36 -16.16 25.50
CA TRP A 249 25.11 -14.76 25.10
C TRP A 249 25.92 -14.33 23.86
N VAL A 250 27.08 -14.94 23.60
CA VAL A 250 27.90 -14.61 22.42
C VAL A 250 27.16 -14.99 21.13
N PHE A 251 26.45 -16.12 21.14
CA PHE A 251 25.69 -16.58 19.98
C PHE A 251 24.29 -15.95 19.93
N ASP A 252 23.64 -15.83 21.09
CA ASP A 252 22.30 -15.29 21.21
C ASP A 252 22.25 -13.76 20.94
N PHE A 253 23.20 -13.01 21.51
CA PHE A 253 23.25 -11.56 21.41
C PHE A 253 24.42 -11.06 20.57
N GLY A 254 25.64 -11.57 20.80
CA GLY A 254 26.87 -11.05 20.17
C GLY A 254 26.87 -11.19 18.65
N LEU A 255 26.66 -12.42 18.16
CA LEU A 255 26.66 -12.75 16.73
C LEU A 255 25.51 -12.07 16.00
N MET A 256 24.30 -12.12 16.56
CA MET A 256 23.13 -11.44 15.99
C MET A 256 23.33 -9.92 15.93
N SER A 257 23.92 -9.32 16.97
CA SER A 257 24.27 -7.88 16.97
C SER A 257 25.32 -7.53 15.92
N ALA A 258 26.31 -8.39 15.69
CA ALA A 258 27.32 -8.18 14.64
C ALA A 258 26.69 -8.25 13.23
N LEU A 259 25.76 -9.17 13.00
CA LEU A 259 25.01 -9.27 11.75
C LEU A 259 24.14 -8.03 11.51
N VAL A 260 23.42 -7.61 12.55
CA VAL A 260 22.64 -6.36 12.57
C VAL A 260 23.53 -5.16 12.21
N ALA A 261 24.71 -5.05 12.82
CA ALA A 261 25.66 -3.98 12.52
C ALA A 261 26.14 -4.03 11.06
N GLY A 262 26.40 -5.23 10.52
CA GLY A 262 26.76 -5.42 9.12
C GLY A 262 25.66 -4.98 8.15
N VAL A 263 24.41 -5.39 8.39
CA VAL A 263 23.24 -4.98 7.59
C VAL A 263 23.02 -3.47 7.68
N ALA A 264 23.12 -2.89 8.87
CA ALA A 264 23.02 -1.46 9.07
C ALA A 264 24.12 -0.70 8.30
N ALA A 265 25.34 -1.21 8.30
CA ALA A 265 26.46 -0.62 7.55
C ALA A 265 26.20 -0.66 6.03
N VAL A 266 25.74 -1.78 5.48
CA VAL A 266 25.38 -1.90 4.06
C VAL A 266 24.26 -0.93 3.70
N LEU A 267 23.21 -0.89 4.50
CA LEU A 267 22.07 0.02 4.31
C LEU A 267 22.52 1.49 4.36
N PHE A 268 23.39 1.82 5.32
CA PHE A 268 24.00 3.14 5.43
C PHE A 268 24.83 3.50 4.20
N ILE A 269 25.64 2.57 3.66
CA ILE A 269 26.41 2.76 2.43
C ILE A 269 25.47 3.01 1.25
N ILE A 270 24.42 2.20 1.08
CA ILE A 270 23.40 2.36 0.02
C ILE A 270 22.76 3.74 0.11
N LEU A 271 22.33 4.15 1.31
CA LEU A 271 21.74 5.47 1.54
C LEU A 271 22.74 6.58 1.22
N MET A 272 23.98 6.49 1.72
CA MET A 272 25.01 7.49 1.45
C MET A 272 25.33 7.62 -0.04
N GLN A 273 25.42 6.50 -0.77
CA GLN A 273 25.58 6.50 -2.22
C GLN A 273 24.37 7.13 -2.93
N HIS A 274 23.15 6.79 -2.52
CA HIS A 274 21.91 7.38 -3.05
C HIS A 274 21.87 8.90 -2.86
N PHE A 275 22.39 9.39 -1.73
CA PHE A 275 22.45 10.81 -1.41
C PHE A 275 23.70 11.53 -1.94
N ARG A 276 24.60 10.90 -2.69
CA ARG A 276 25.78 11.61 -3.25
C ARG A 276 25.36 12.81 -4.11
N GLN A 277 26.16 13.89 -4.07
CA GLN A 277 25.89 15.12 -4.83
C GLN A 277 25.84 14.87 -6.35
N ALA A 278 26.64 13.93 -6.87
CA ALA A 278 26.60 13.53 -8.28
C ALA A 278 25.22 12.98 -8.72
N ASN A 279 24.43 12.43 -7.79
CA ASN A 279 23.07 11.96 -8.04
C ASN A 279 22.01 13.08 -7.91
N ARG A 280 22.45 14.34 -7.76
CA ARG A 280 21.62 15.53 -7.53
C ARG A 280 21.89 16.61 -8.59
N PRO A 281 21.35 16.51 -9.81
CA PRO A 281 21.64 17.48 -10.87
C PRO A 281 21.15 18.93 -10.59
N ALA A 282 20.39 19.17 -9.50
CA ALA A 282 19.89 20.50 -9.14
C ALA A 282 19.58 20.70 -7.63
N ALA A 283 20.35 20.09 -6.72
CA ALA A 283 20.06 20.23 -5.29
C ALA A 283 20.68 21.49 -4.66
N THR A 284 19.83 22.43 -4.28
CA THR A 284 20.09 23.36 -3.17
C THR A 284 20.57 22.60 -1.93
N ARG A 285 21.48 23.20 -1.15
CA ARG A 285 22.08 22.60 0.08
C ARG A 285 21.05 21.81 0.89
N ALA A 286 21.43 20.60 1.32
CA ALA A 286 20.56 19.72 2.09
C ALA A 286 20.08 20.44 3.36
N ASN A 287 18.77 20.49 3.58
CA ASN A 287 18.20 21.11 4.77
C ASN A 287 18.63 20.27 6.01
N PRO A 288 19.39 20.84 6.96
CA PRO A 288 19.90 20.11 8.12
C PRO A 288 18.77 19.53 8.99
N ILE A 289 17.62 20.21 9.04
CA ILE A 289 16.43 19.74 9.77
C ILE A 289 15.91 18.44 9.16
N LEU A 290 15.86 18.35 7.84
CA LEU A 290 15.36 17.17 7.14
C LEU A 290 16.33 15.97 7.29
N ARG A 291 17.63 16.25 7.40
CA ARG A 291 18.65 15.26 7.74
C ARG A 291 18.52 14.78 9.19
N ALA A 292 18.31 15.69 10.14
CA ALA A 292 18.12 15.34 11.55
C ALA A 292 16.83 14.52 11.77
N LEU A 293 15.71 14.94 11.16
CA LEU A 293 14.46 14.17 11.16
C LEU A 293 14.63 12.79 10.52
N PHE A 294 15.47 12.65 9.49
CA PHE A 294 15.74 11.34 8.90
C PHE A 294 16.52 10.42 9.85
N ILE A 295 17.57 10.93 10.49
CA ILE A 295 18.34 10.16 11.47
C ILE A 295 17.41 9.72 12.61
N LEU A 296 16.59 10.65 13.11
CA LEU A 296 15.59 10.36 14.14
C LEU A 296 14.57 9.32 13.68
N ALA A 297 13.97 9.47 12.50
CA ALA A 297 12.99 8.53 11.96
C ALA A 297 13.60 7.14 11.73
N THR A 298 14.85 7.07 11.26
CA THR A 298 15.58 5.80 11.13
C THR A 298 15.78 5.15 12.50
N PHE A 299 16.18 5.93 13.50
CA PHE A 299 16.34 5.45 14.87
C PHE A 299 15.01 4.96 15.46
N VAL A 300 13.92 5.69 15.23
CA VAL A 300 12.56 5.31 15.63
C VAL A 300 12.10 4.04 14.92
N VAL A 301 12.42 3.82 13.64
CA VAL A 301 12.06 2.56 12.95
C VAL A 301 12.94 1.40 13.43
N VAL A 302 14.23 1.63 13.65
CA VAL A 302 15.16 0.59 14.12
C VAL A 302 14.87 0.17 15.56
N ILE A 303 14.42 1.10 16.42
CA ILE A 303 14.09 0.82 17.84
C ILE A 303 12.61 0.53 18.05
N GLY A 304 11.73 1.27 17.36
CA GLY A 304 10.27 1.12 17.47
C GLY A 304 9.70 -0.02 16.62
N GLY A 305 10.35 -0.39 15.52
CA GLY A 305 10.05 -1.60 14.75
C GLY A 305 10.04 -2.87 15.62
N PRO A 306 11.08 -3.13 16.43
CA PRO A 306 11.08 -4.08 17.54
C PRO A 306 9.78 -4.15 18.35
N ALA A 307 9.40 -3.02 18.96
CA ALA A 307 8.25 -2.91 19.84
C ALA A 307 6.94 -3.15 19.09
N PHE A 308 6.86 -2.73 17.82
CA PHE A 308 5.72 -2.98 16.95
C PHE A 308 5.56 -4.47 16.60
N PHE A 309 6.63 -5.17 16.23
CA PHE A 309 6.59 -6.61 15.98
C PHE A 309 6.26 -7.41 17.25
N GLN A 310 6.76 -6.96 18.41
CA GLN A 310 6.41 -7.56 19.69
C GLN A 310 4.94 -7.32 20.07
N MET A 311 4.39 -6.13 19.80
CA MET A 311 2.94 -5.88 19.95
C MET A 311 2.11 -6.76 19.01
N LEU A 312 2.54 -6.94 17.76
CA LEU A 312 1.85 -7.82 16.81
C LEU A 312 1.84 -9.28 17.29
N SER A 313 2.96 -9.80 17.81
CA SER A 313 3.02 -11.18 18.33
C SER A 313 2.17 -11.37 19.60
N VAL A 314 2.11 -10.36 20.48
CA VAL A 314 1.21 -10.37 21.63
C VAL A 314 -0.26 -10.41 21.18
N SER A 315 -0.62 -9.67 20.13
CA SER A 315 -1.98 -9.64 19.60
C SER A 315 -2.40 -10.94 18.89
N SER A 316 -1.45 -11.72 18.37
CA SER A 316 -1.71 -13.03 17.75
C SER A 316 -1.77 -14.19 18.76
N GLY A 317 -1.56 -13.93 20.05
CA GLY A 317 -1.55 -14.96 21.10
C GLY A 317 -0.27 -15.82 21.13
N GLU A 318 0.67 -15.58 20.23
CA GLU A 318 1.97 -16.25 20.18
C GLU A 318 3.02 -15.37 20.86
N PHE A 319 3.16 -15.50 22.18
CA PHE A 319 4.30 -14.89 22.88
C PHE A 319 5.56 -15.71 22.61
N VAL A 320 6.21 -15.46 21.47
CA VAL A 320 7.56 -15.97 21.22
C VAL A 320 8.53 -14.96 21.86
N PRO A 321 9.28 -15.33 22.92
CA PRO A 321 10.33 -14.46 23.45
C PRO A 321 11.41 -14.31 22.37
N ARG A 322 11.34 -13.22 21.60
CA ARG A 322 12.35 -12.85 20.61
C ARG A 322 13.44 -12.04 21.29
N THR A 323 14.70 -12.32 20.95
CA THR A 323 15.84 -11.60 21.51
C THR A 323 15.80 -10.13 21.04
N PHE A 324 16.48 -9.23 21.77
CA PHE A 324 16.67 -7.85 21.31
C PHE A 324 17.29 -7.80 19.91
N ALA A 325 18.18 -8.75 19.59
CA ALA A 325 18.87 -8.78 18.31
C ALA A 325 17.96 -9.20 17.15
N ASP A 326 17.05 -10.16 17.35
CA ASP A 326 16.01 -10.53 16.37
C ASP A 326 15.13 -9.33 16.01
N ASN A 327 14.83 -8.53 17.03
CA ASN A 327 14.00 -7.35 16.89
C ASN A 327 14.71 -6.24 16.11
N VAL A 328 15.99 -5.96 16.38
CA VAL A 328 16.76 -4.95 15.63
C VAL A 328 17.01 -5.40 14.19
N TYR A 329 17.26 -6.69 13.96
CA TYR A 329 17.34 -7.26 12.61
C TYR A 329 16.03 -7.05 11.84
N GLY A 330 14.90 -7.37 12.47
CA GLY A 330 13.57 -7.11 11.92
C GLY A 330 13.33 -5.63 11.59
N GLY A 331 13.77 -4.71 12.47
CA GLY A 331 13.69 -3.27 12.25
C GLY A 331 14.51 -2.77 11.05
N LEU A 332 15.75 -3.25 10.89
CA LEU A 332 16.59 -2.92 9.73
C LEU A 332 16.05 -3.51 8.43
N PHE A 333 15.58 -4.75 8.48
CA PHE A 333 14.92 -5.41 7.35
C PHE A 333 13.68 -4.62 6.91
N LEU A 334 12.83 -4.22 7.86
CA LEU A 334 11.67 -3.38 7.62
C LEU A 334 12.07 -2.04 6.98
N LEU A 335 13.12 -1.38 7.48
CA LEU A 335 13.62 -0.14 6.89
C LEU A 335 14.05 -0.33 5.43
N PHE A 336 14.73 -1.44 5.11
CA PHE A 336 15.17 -1.74 3.75
C PHE A 336 13.98 -2.04 2.81
N VAL A 337 13.01 -2.84 3.27
CA VAL A 337 11.77 -3.09 2.53
C VAL A 337 11.03 -1.78 2.28
N LEU A 338 10.83 -0.94 3.31
CA LEU A 338 10.20 0.37 3.19
C LEU A 338 10.94 1.27 2.19
N TYR A 339 12.27 1.29 2.24
CA TYR A 339 13.11 2.04 1.30
C TYR A 339 12.84 1.60 -0.15
N MET A 340 12.81 0.29 -0.40
CA MET A 340 12.54 -0.26 -1.74
C MET A 340 11.10 0.00 -2.17
N SER A 341 10.11 -0.19 -1.29
CA SER A 341 8.70 0.10 -1.55
C SER A 341 8.49 1.55 -1.95
N VAL A 342 9.05 2.51 -1.21
CA VAL A 342 8.95 3.95 -1.53
C VAL A 342 9.64 4.28 -2.85
N ARG A 343 10.73 3.59 -3.20
CA ARG A 343 11.46 3.79 -4.46
C ARG A 343 10.64 3.36 -5.69
N PHE A 344 9.87 2.28 -5.58
CA PHE A 344 9.03 1.76 -6.65
C PHE A 344 7.56 2.21 -6.58
N LEU A 345 7.21 3.04 -5.58
CA LEU A 345 5.85 3.46 -5.31
C LEU A 345 5.20 4.24 -6.45
N ALA A 346 5.98 5.06 -7.16
CA ALA A 346 5.49 5.87 -8.27
C ALA A 346 5.23 5.05 -9.56
N TYR A 347 5.81 3.85 -9.66
CA TYR A 347 5.83 3.08 -10.92
C TYR A 347 4.44 2.73 -11.45
N PRO A 348 3.49 2.21 -10.64
CA PRO A 348 2.16 1.88 -11.14
C PRO A 348 1.41 3.10 -11.69
N GLY A 349 1.52 4.25 -11.02
CA GLY A 349 0.91 5.50 -11.46
C GLY A 349 1.49 6.01 -12.80
N ILE A 350 2.83 5.99 -12.91
CA ILE A 350 3.54 6.42 -14.13
C ILE A 350 3.23 5.49 -15.30
N ALA A 351 3.23 4.17 -15.09
CA ALA A 351 3.00 3.19 -16.14
C ALA A 351 1.60 3.31 -16.75
N VAL A 352 0.60 3.55 -15.90
CA VAL A 352 -0.78 3.77 -16.31
C VAL A 352 -0.95 5.09 -17.06
N CYS A 353 -0.38 6.19 -16.56
CA CYS A 353 -0.54 7.50 -17.20
C CYS A 353 0.26 7.64 -18.50
N ARG A 354 1.46 7.07 -18.59
CA ARG A 354 2.29 7.10 -19.82
C ARG A 354 1.88 6.07 -20.87
N ASN A 355 0.97 5.16 -20.54
CA ASN A 355 0.64 4.01 -21.38
C ASN A 355 1.89 3.16 -21.77
N SER A 356 2.90 3.10 -20.90
CA SER A 356 4.18 2.44 -21.15
C SER A 356 4.69 1.74 -19.89
N LEU A 357 5.29 0.55 -20.03
CA LEU A 357 5.96 -0.17 -18.94
C LEU A 357 7.42 0.28 -18.74
N SER A 358 7.85 1.37 -19.41
CA SER A 358 9.20 1.88 -19.18
C SER A 358 9.34 2.39 -17.75
N MET A 359 10.45 2.06 -17.08
CA MET A 359 10.81 2.62 -15.78
C MET A 359 11.35 4.06 -15.89
N SER A 360 11.33 4.64 -17.09
CA SER A 360 11.76 6.01 -17.32
C SER A 360 10.90 6.96 -16.48
N GLY A 361 11.56 7.85 -15.73
CA GLY A 361 10.89 8.80 -14.84
C GLY A 361 10.45 8.25 -13.48
N VAL A 362 10.50 6.94 -13.22
CA VAL A 362 10.20 6.40 -11.87
C VAL A 362 11.28 6.85 -10.90
N LEU A 363 12.54 6.59 -11.28
CA LEU A 363 13.69 6.94 -10.47
C LEU A 363 13.92 8.45 -10.40
N SER A 364 13.35 9.27 -11.30
CA SER A 364 13.49 10.73 -11.19
C SER A 364 12.69 11.27 -10.01
N VAL A 365 11.49 10.71 -9.75
CA VAL A 365 10.64 11.10 -8.62
C VAL A 365 11.25 10.64 -7.29
N SER A 366 11.91 9.48 -7.27
CA SER A 366 12.54 8.91 -6.08
C SER A 366 14.00 9.31 -5.84
N ARG A 367 14.53 10.29 -6.58
CA ARG A 367 15.95 10.70 -6.49
C ARG A 367 16.22 11.60 -5.29
N GLY A 368 17.35 11.36 -4.63
CA GLY A 368 17.84 12.18 -3.53
C GLY A 368 16.77 12.38 -2.44
N TRP A 369 16.63 13.62 -1.97
CA TRP A 369 15.70 13.97 -0.88
C TRP A 369 14.22 13.79 -1.23
N ASN A 370 13.85 13.62 -2.51
CA ASN A 370 12.47 13.36 -2.87
C ASN A 370 12.01 11.98 -2.41
N LEU A 371 12.91 11.01 -2.23
CA LEU A 371 12.58 9.71 -1.62
C LEU A 371 12.00 9.90 -0.21
N PHE A 372 12.64 10.72 0.62
CA PHE A 372 12.17 11.00 1.97
C PHE A 372 10.91 11.84 2.01
N ARG A 373 10.79 12.79 1.09
CA ARG A 373 9.55 13.56 0.96
C ARG A 373 8.39 12.64 0.58
N MET A 374 8.58 11.68 -0.32
CA MET A 374 7.56 10.67 -0.63
C MET A 374 7.25 9.78 0.58
N GLY A 375 8.27 9.29 1.29
CA GLY A 375 8.08 8.53 2.53
C GLY A 375 7.32 9.34 3.58
N GLY A 376 7.67 10.61 3.77
CA GLY A 376 6.98 11.53 4.67
C GLY A 376 5.54 11.83 4.26
N ILE A 377 5.26 11.97 2.96
CA ILE A 377 3.88 12.10 2.44
C ILE A 377 3.10 10.82 2.73
N PHE A 378 3.69 9.65 2.46
CA PHE A 378 3.05 8.36 2.70
C PHE A 378 2.72 8.16 4.18
N ILE A 379 3.68 8.41 5.07
CA ILE A 379 3.49 8.33 6.53
C ILE A 379 2.44 9.34 6.99
N LEU A 380 2.48 10.58 6.51
CA LEU A 380 1.52 11.61 6.89
C LEU A 380 0.11 11.24 6.43
N LEU A 381 -0.06 10.76 5.20
CA LEU A 381 -1.35 10.28 4.70
C LEU A 381 -1.84 9.08 5.52
N ALA A 382 -0.99 8.08 5.77
CA ALA A 382 -1.34 6.92 6.57
C ALA A 382 -1.76 7.34 8.00
N LEU A 383 -0.99 8.21 8.65
CA LEU A 383 -1.30 8.70 9.99
C LEU A 383 -2.62 9.47 10.02
N LEU A 384 -2.85 10.37 9.07
CA LEU A 384 -4.10 11.15 9.00
C LEU A 384 -5.31 10.24 8.79
N LEU A 385 -5.22 9.29 7.84
CA LEU A 385 -6.31 8.36 7.55
C LEU A 385 -6.57 7.45 8.76
N THR A 386 -5.53 6.85 9.35
CA THR A 386 -5.66 5.99 10.52
C THR A 386 -6.17 6.75 11.74
N LEU A 387 -5.71 7.98 11.98
CA LEU A 387 -6.17 8.81 13.10
C LEU A 387 -7.65 9.13 12.97
N VAL A 388 -8.11 9.53 11.79
CA VAL A 388 -9.53 9.82 11.54
C VAL A 388 -10.36 8.54 11.69
N GLN A 389 -9.90 7.42 11.14
CA GLN A 389 -10.57 6.13 11.28
C GLN A 389 -10.68 5.71 12.75
N TRP A 390 -9.58 5.84 13.50
CA TRP A 390 -9.51 5.52 14.92
C TRP A 390 -10.42 6.42 15.75
N LEU A 391 -10.46 7.72 15.46
CA LEU A 391 -11.36 8.66 16.13
C LEU A 391 -12.83 8.27 15.90
N ILE A 392 -13.18 7.86 14.69
CA ILE A 392 -14.55 7.47 14.35
C ILE A 392 -14.92 6.14 15.01
N ASP A 393 -14.06 5.12 14.90
CA ASP A 393 -14.33 3.79 15.45
C ASP A 393 -14.27 3.75 16.99
N SER A 394 -13.39 4.55 17.61
CA SER A 394 -13.16 4.51 19.08
C SER A 394 -14.01 5.51 19.84
N PHE A 395 -14.43 6.62 19.22
CA PHE A 395 -15.23 7.65 19.90
C PHE A 395 -16.60 7.83 19.26
N ALA A 396 -16.66 8.15 17.96
CA ALA A 396 -17.94 8.51 17.34
C ALA A 396 -18.94 7.33 17.37
N PHE A 397 -18.52 6.15 16.93
CA PHE A 397 -19.40 4.98 16.90
C PHE A 397 -19.80 4.47 18.29
N PRO A 398 -18.91 4.35 19.29
CA PRO A 398 -19.31 3.97 20.64
C PRO A 398 -20.22 5.00 21.30
N LEU A 399 -19.98 6.30 21.09
CA LEU A 399 -20.83 7.36 21.63
C LEU A 399 -22.24 7.32 21.05
N ILE A 400 -22.35 7.15 19.72
CA ILE A 400 -23.65 7.03 19.06
C ILE A 400 -24.34 5.73 19.49
N ALA A 401 -23.61 4.60 19.56
CA ALA A 401 -24.17 3.34 20.04
C ALA A 401 -24.71 3.48 21.47
N THR A 402 -23.97 4.13 22.38
CA THR A 402 -24.40 4.39 23.75
C THR A 402 -25.64 5.27 23.80
N THR A 403 -25.68 6.32 22.97
CA THR A 403 -26.84 7.22 22.86
C THR A 403 -28.08 6.45 22.37
N VAL A 404 -27.92 5.61 21.35
CA VAL A 404 -28.99 4.75 20.81
C VAL A 404 -29.46 3.74 21.85
N MET A 405 -28.55 3.09 22.58
CA MET A 405 -28.91 2.18 23.68
C MET A 405 -29.69 2.91 24.78
N THR A 406 -29.27 4.11 25.15
CA THR A 406 -29.96 4.92 26.17
C THR A 406 -31.36 5.31 25.71
N LEU A 407 -31.51 5.75 24.45
CA LEU A 407 -32.82 6.06 23.86
C LEU A 407 -33.72 4.82 23.79
N PHE A 408 -33.14 3.65 23.52
CA PHE A 408 -33.86 2.38 23.53
C PHE A 408 -34.34 2.00 24.94
N THR A 409 -33.49 2.07 25.97
CA THR A 409 -33.91 1.77 27.35
C THR A 409 -34.98 2.77 27.83
N ALA A 410 -34.90 4.02 27.38
CA ALA A 410 -35.93 5.02 27.64
C ALA A 410 -37.25 4.70 26.91
N SER A 411 -37.22 4.22 25.67
CA SER A 411 -38.44 3.86 24.94
C SER A 411 -39.07 2.57 25.45
N GLU A 412 -38.25 1.60 25.86
CA GLU A 412 -38.69 0.34 26.49
C GLU A 412 -39.40 0.64 27.82
N SER A 413 -38.81 1.45 28.69
CA SER A 413 -39.42 1.83 29.97
C SER A 413 -40.74 2.59 29.79
N VAL A 414 -40.86 3.47 28.79
CA VAL A 414 -42.14 4.12 28.45
C VAL A 414 -43.15 3.12 27.88
N SER A 415 -42.73 2.19 27.02
CA SER A 415 -43.64 1.19 26.43
C SER A 415 -44.20 0.19 27.45
N LEU A 416 -43.42 -0.14 28.49
CA LEU A 416 -43.85 -0.95 29.62
C LEU A 416 -44.95 -0.26 30.43
N ILE A 417 -44.96 1.08 30.49
CA ILE A 417 -45.96 1.85 31.23
C ILE A 417 -47.30 1.92 30.47
N PHE A 418 -47.28 1.93 29.13
CA PHE A 418 -48.47 2.22 28.32
C PHE A 418 -49.06 1.02 27.58
N ASN A 419 -48.31 -0.08 27.36
CA ASN A 419 -48.73 -1.17 26.46
C ASN A 419 -48.17 -2.57 26.86
N ASP A 420 -47.92 -2.80 28.16
CA ASP A 420 -47.38 -4.07 28.70
C ASP A 420 -46.08 -4.58 28.03
N GLY A 421 -45.33 -3.71 27.34
CA GLY A 421 -44.03 -4.01 26.73
C GLY A 421 -44.04 -4.75 25.40
N GLU A 422 -45.18 -5.28 24.91
CA GLU A 422 -45.23 -6.02 23.63
C GLU A 422 -44.91 -5.15 22.41
N ALA A 423 -45.22 -3.85 22.47
CA ALA A 423 -45.04 -2.94 21.34
C ALA A 423 -43.56 -2.56 21.05
N ALA A 424 -42.61 -2.85 21.94
CA ALA A 424 -41.21 -2.41 21.80
C ALA A 424 -40.20 -3.50 21.37
N ALA A 425 -40.59 -4.77 21.38
CA ALA A 425 -39.67 -5.89 21.11
C ALA A 425 -39.04 -5.86 19.70
N TRP A 426 -39.73 -5.31 18.70
CA TRP A 426 -39.22 -5.17 17.33
C TRP A 426 -38.32 -3.95 17.12
N ILE A 427 -38.36 -2.98 18.03
CA ILE A 427 -37.64 -1.71 17.92
C ILE A 427 -36.13 -1.94 17.99
N PHE A 428 -35.67 -2.76 18.94
CA PHE A 428 -34.25 -3.05 19.11
C PHE A 428 -33.60 -3.73 17.89
N PRO A 429 -34.16 -4.84 17.35
CA PRO A 429 -33.65 -5.41 16.10
C PRO A 429 -33.63 -4.40 14.96
N LEU A 430 -34.70 -3.62 14.76
CA LEU A 430 -34.74 -2.65 13.67
C LEU A 430 -33.65 -1.58 13.81
N PHE A 431 -33.45 -1.01 15.00
CA PHE A 431 -32.39 -0.03 15.24
C PHE A 431 -31.00 -0.63 15.06
N SER A 432 -30.78 -1.86 15.53
CA SER A 432 -29.52 -2.58 15.31
C SER A 432 -29.24 -2.78 13.81
N TRP A 433 -30.26 -3.13 13.02
CA TRP A 433 -30.19 -3.24 11.57
C TRP A 433 -29.85 -1.89 10.90
N ILE A 434 -30.56 -0.82 11.26
CA ILE A 434 -30.30 0.53 10.73
C ILE A 434 -28.87 0.96 11.08
N TRP A 435 -28.46 0.76 12.32
CA TRP A 435 -27.12 1.14 12.80
C TRP A 435 -26.02 0.36 12.08
N THR A 436 -26.22 -0.94 11.88
CA THR A 436 -25.32 -1.78 11.08
C THR A 436 -25.27 -1.29 9.63
N GLY A 437 -26.42 -0.94 9.04
CA GLY A 437 -26.49 -0.33 7.70
C GLY A 437 -25.70 0.98 7.60
N ILE A 438 -25.83 1.87 8.59
CA ILE A 438 -25.07 3.13 8.64
C ILE A 438 -23.57 2.86 8.72
N LYS A 439 -23.12 1.92 9.57
CA LYS A 439 -21.71 1.54 9.67
C LYS A 439 -21.18 1.02 8.34
N ILE A 440 -21.94 0.17 7.66
CA ILE A 440 -21.57 -0.38 6.34
C ILE A 440 -21.41 0.78 5.34
N VAL A 441 -22.41 1.66 5.21
CA VAL A 441 -22.36 2.81 4.30
C VAL A 441 -21.16 3.71 4.61
N TYR A 442 -20.89 4.00 5.89
CA TYR A 442 -19.72 4.75 6.29
C TYR A 442 -18.42 4.08 5.84
N LYS A 443 -18.26 2.76 6.07
CA LYS A 443 -17.05 2.04 5.66
C LYS A 443 -16.87 2.07 4.14
N PHE A 444 -17.96 1.97 3.37
CA PHE A 444 -17.92 2.16 1.91
C PHE A 444 -17.45 3.56 1.53
N VAL A 445 -18.05 4.60 2.11
CA VAL A 445 -17.67 6.00 1.85
C VAL A 445 -16.22 6.25 2.21
N TRP A 446 -15.79 5.74 3.37
CA TRP A 446 -14.40 5.83 3.83
C TRP A 446 -13.44 5.13 2.87
N LEU A 447 -13.79 3.93 2.40
CA LEU A 447 -12.98 3.17 1.48
C LEU A 447 -12.92 3.83 0.08
N PHE A 448 -14.01 4.41 -0.40
CA PHE A 448 -13.97 5.26 -1.59
C PHE A 448 -13.03 6.45 -1.39
N PHE A 449 -13.13 7.12 -0.25
CA PHE A 449 -12.25 8.24 0.07
C PHE A 449 -10.77 7.83 0.09
N THR A 450 -10.41 6.75 0.79
CA THR A 450 -9.00 6.29 0.89
C THR A 450 -8.42 5.90 -0.46
N TYR A 451 -9.15 5.16 -1.30
CA TYR A 451 -8.70 4.86 -2.66
C TYR A 451 -8.63 6.10 -3.54
N GLY A 452 -9.53 7.06 -3.35
CA GLY A 452 -9.48 8.37 -3.99
C GLY A 452 -8.18 9.10 -3.65
N VAL A 453 -7.84 9.19 -2.37
CA VAL A 453 -6.58 9.80 -1.89
C VAL A 453 -5.38 9.09 -2.50
N TRP A 454 -5.40 7.77 -2.56
CA TRP A 454 -4.32 6.98 -3.16
C TRP A 454 -4.14 7.27 -4.66
N ALA A 455 -5.24 7.29 -5.42
CA ALA A 455 -5.21 7.64 -6.84
C ALA A 455 -4.74 9.07 -7.07
N GLY A 456 -5.18 10.01 -6.23
CA GLY A 456 -4.74 11.41 -6.23
C GLY A 456 -3.23 11.54 -6.02
N PHE A 457 -2.69 10.80 -5.06
CA PHE A 457 -1.27 10.74 -4.77
C PHE A 457 -0.47 10.18 -5.96
N LEU A 458 -0.87 9.03 -6.52
CA LEU A 458 -0.20 8.43 -7.67
C LEU A 458 -0.27 9.31 -8.93
N GLY A 459 -1.40 9.98 -9.17
CA GLY A 459 -1.56 10.94 -10.25
C GLY A 459 -0.63 12.14 -10.10
N GLN A 460 -0.44 12.65 -8.88
CA GLN A 460 0.49 13.74 -8.60
C GLN A 460 1.96 13.33 -8.80
N LEU A 461 2.33 12.10 -8.40
CA LEU A 461 3.68 11.58 -8.67
C LEU A 461 3.96 11.48 -10.17
N TYR A 462 2.98 11.08 -10.97
CA TYR A 462 3.11 11.09 -12.43
C TYR A 462 3.37 12.50 -12.98
N ARG A 463 2.61 13.51 -12.58
CA ARG A 463 2.81 14.90 -13.04
C ARG A 463 4.23 15.40 -12.75
N LEU A 464 4.73 15.11 -11.55
CA LEU A 464 6.09 15.46 -11.14
C LEU A 464 7.16 14.68 -11.93
N SER A 465 6.88 13.43 -12.29
CA SER A 465 7.76 12.64 -13.16
C SER A 465 7.92 13.28 -14.54
N ASP A 466 6.83 13.83 -15.08
CA ASP A 466 6.78 14.42 -16.42
C ASP A 466 7.50 15.77 -16.48
N GLU A 467 7.25 16.63 -15.48
CA GLU A 467 8.01 17.88 -15.28
C GLU A 467 9.53 17.63 -15.17
N GLY A 468 9.91 16.46 -14.66
CA GLY A 468 11.30 16.02 -14.56
C GLY A 468 11.93 15.44 -15.80
N GLY A 469 11.13 14.87 -16.69
CA GLY A 469 11.58 14.38 -17.99
C GLY A 469 11.89 15.54 -18.93
N ALA A 470 11.02 16.56 -18.95
CA ALA A 470 11.15 17.71 -19.84
C ALA A 470 12.37 18.61 -19.56
N ALA A 471 13.00 18.48 -18.39
CA ALA A 471 14.18 19.27 -18.00
C ALA A 471 15.52 18.63 -18.42
N ARG A 472 15.52 17.49 -19.12
CA ARG A 472 16.72 16.93 -19.73
C ARG A 472 16.78 17.34 -21.20
N PRO A 473 17.71 18.20 -21.62
CA PRO A 473 18.09 18.23 -23.02
C PRO A 473 18.75 16.88 -23.34
N ASP A 474 18.31 16.24 -24.43
CA ASP A 474 18.93 15.04 -24.98
C ASP A 474 20.39 15.29 -25.38
#